data_AF-A0A7Z6USA3-F1
#
_entry.id   AF-A0A7Z6USA3-F1
#
_cell.length_a   1.000
_cell.length_b   1.000
_cell.length_c   1.000
_cell.angle_alpha   90.00
_cell.angle_beta   90.00
_cell.angle_gamma   90.00
#
_symmetry.space_group_name_H-M   'P 1'
#
loop_
_entity.id
_entity.type
_entity.pdbx_description
1 polymer ?
#
loop_
_entity_poly.entity_id
_entity_poly.type
_entity_poly.pdbx_seq_one_letter_code
_entity_poly.pdbx_strand_id
1 'polypeptide(L)'
;MHALDSGVGNGRLTSVQRGISMQVSVENTSALERRMTIGVPAERIETEVNKRLQQTARKAKIPGFRPGKVPMSVIRQRYEDGARQEALGDLIQATFYEAVVEQKLNPAGAPAVEPKSFEKGKDLEYVATFEVFPEFTVAGFDSISVERLSADVADSDLDNMLEVLRKQNVRFEVADRAAQNEDQLNIDFVGKVDGEVFAGGSATGTQLVLGSGRMIPGFEDGLVGAKAGEERVLNVTFPEDYQNLELAGKAAEFTVTVNTVSEPKLPELNEEFFKQFGIKETGIEGFRTEVRKNMERELRQAIKSKVKNQVMDGLLAANPIEVPKALLENEVNRLRVQAVQQFGGNIKPDQLPAELFEEQAKRRVELGLIVAEVVKQFDLKPDDARVREMIQEMASAYQEPEQVVAWYYKNEQQMNEVRSVVLEEQVVDTVLQKASVTDKSVSYEEAVKPVEAPKAD
;
A
#
# COMPACT_ATOMS: atom_id res chain seq x y z
N MET A 1 -27.97 -10.23 -61.42
CA MET A 1 -29.11 -9.30 -61.53
C MET A 1 -29.43 -8.84 -60.11
N HIS A 2 -29.46 -7.54 -59.91
CA HIS A 2 -29.47 -6.78 -58.65
C HIS A 2 -28.15 -6.62 -57.90
N ALA A 3 -27.93 -5.35 -57.59
CA ALA A 3 -26.75 -4.66 -57.12
C ALA A 3 -27.15 -3.83 -55.88
N LEU A 4 -26.13 -3.20 -55.26
CA LEU A 4 -26.21 -2.14 -54.23
C LEU A 4 -26.47 -2.71 -52.82
N ASP A 5 -25.90 -2.19 -51.73
CA ASP A 5 -25.34 -0.87 -51.49
C ASP A 5 -24.38 -0.91 -50.29
N SER A 6 -23.34 -0.08 -50.36
CA SER A 6 -22.30 0.14 -49.37
C SER A 6 -22.75 1.23 -48.38
N GLY A 7 -23.04 0.84 -47.13
CA GLY A 7 -23.41 1.76 -46.06
C GLY A 7 -22.26 1.99 -45.08
N VAL A 8 -21.44 3.01 -45.33
CA VAL A 8 -20.51 3.59 -44.34
C VAL A 8 -21.35 4.26 -43.26
N GLY A 9 -21.20 3.80 -42.01
CA GLY A 9 -21.92 4.34 -40.86
C GLY A 9 -21.47 5.76 -40.52
N ASN A 10 -22.26 6.73 -40.95
CA ASN A 10 -22.13 8.14 -40.57
C ASN A 10 -22.31 8.29 -39.05
N GLY A 11 -21.26 8.76 -38.36
CA GLY A 11 -21.34 9.22 -36.98
C GLY A 11 -22.37 10.34 -36.87
N ARG A 12 -23.43 10.10 -36.07
CA ARG A 12 -24.46 11.10 -35.78
C ARG A 12 -23.88 12.19 -34.87
N LEU A 13 -23.50 13.31 -35.47
CA LEU A 13 -23.34 14.59 -34.80
C LEU A 13 -24.73 15.10 -34.38
N THR A 14 -25.08 14.95 -33.11
CA THR A 14 -26.22 15.65 -32.53
C THR A 14 -25.82 17.09 -32.22
N SER A 15 -25.98 17.99 -33.19
CA SER A 15 -25.86 19.43 -32.97
C SER A 15 -27.19 20.00 -32.47
N VAL A 16 -27.22 20.46 -31.22
CA VAL A 16 -28.34 21.25 -30.68
C VAL A 16 -27.96 22.73 -30.80
N GLN A 17 -28.61 23.46 -31.71
CA GLN A 17 -28.49 24.92 -31.81
C GLN A 17 -29.57 25.61 -30.97
N ARG A 18 -29.18 26.44 -29.99
CA ARG A 18 -29.87 27.69 -29.57
C ARG A 18 -29.05 28.48 -28.53
N GLY A 19 -28.49 29.62 -28.96
CA GLY A 19 -28.22 30.84 -28.16
C GLY A 19 -27.10 30.80 -27.11
N ILE A 20 -25.98 31.49 -27.37
CA ILE A 20 -24.89 31.81 -26.41
C ILE A 20 -24.49 30.61 -25.54
N SER A 21 -24.46 29.42 -26.13
CA SER A 21 -24.11 28.19 -25.43
C SER A 21 -22.73 27.74 -25.88
N MET A 22 -21.91 27.35 -24.91
CA MET A 22 -20.68 26.59 -25.15
C MET A 22 -20.96 25.44 -26.12
N GLN A 23 -20.06 25.23 -27.08
CA GLN A 23 -20.17 24.12 -28.02
C GLN A 23 -19.35 22.96 -27.49
N VAL A 24 -19.95 21.78 -27.37
CA VAL A 24 -19.28 20.57 -26.89
C VAL A 24 -19.48 19.47 -27.92
N SER A 25 -18.39 18.83 -28.33
CA SER A 25 -18.39 17.63 -29.16
C SER A 25 -17.50 16.58 -28.51
N VAL A 26 -17.98 15.34 -28.41
CA VAL A 26 -17.24 14.22 -27.82
C VAL A 26 -17.03 13.14 -28.87
N GLU A 27 -15.79 12.70 -29.02
CA GLU A 27 -15.38 11.59 -29.88
C GLU A 27 -14.81 10.46 -29.00
N ASN A 28 -15.18 9.22 -29.33
CA ASN A 28 -14.61 8.04 -28.68
C ASN A 28 -13.41 7.57 -29.52
N THR A 29 -12.20 7.66 -28.97
CA THR A 29 -10.97 7.29 -29.67
C THR A 29 -10.51 5.88 -29.33
N SER A 30 -10.91 5.35 -28.17
CA SER A 30 -10.75 3.95 -27.77
C SER A 30 -11.87 3.51 -26.82
N ALA A 31 -11.76 2.33 -26.20
CA ALA A 31 -12.73 1.85 -25.21
C ALA A 31 -12.89 2.86 -24.05
N LEU A 32 -11.76 3.33 -23.49
CA LEU A 32 -11.75 4.25 -22.36
C LEU A 32 -11.44 5.70 -22.74
N GLU A 33 -10.74 5.93 -23.85
CA GLU A 33 -10.30 7.29 -24.23
C GLU A 33 -11.42 8.08 -24.90
N ARG A 34 -11.56 9.33 -24.47
CA ARG A 34 -12.48 10.33 -24.99
C ARG A 34 -11.69 11.55 -25.42
N ARG A 35 -12.08 12.09 -26.57
CA ARG A 35 -11.56 13.35 -27.10
C ARG A 35 -12.71 14.35 -27.18
N MET A 36 -12.68 15.36 -26.33
CA MET A 36 -13.72 16.36 -26.22
C MET A 36 -13.24 17.69 -26.81
N THR A 37 -13.93 18.20 -27.83
CA THR A 37 -13.70 19.55 -28.36
C THR A 37 -14.69 20.51 -27.72
N ILE A 38 -14.18 21.59 -27.12
CA ILE A 38 -14.97 22.59 -26.40
C ILE A 38 -14.72 23.96 -27.05
N GLY A 39 -15.82 24.60 -27.46
CA GLY A 39 -15.86 25.96 -27.97
C GLY A 39 -16.47 26.90 -26.92
N VAL A 40 -15.69 27.88 -26.47
CA VAL A 40 -16.09 28.87 -25.48
C VAL A 40 -16.25 30.24 -26.16
N PRO A 41 -17.45 30.86 -26.09
CA PRO A 41 -17.70 32.15 -26.72
C PRO A 41 -16.76 33.26 -26.22
N ALA A 42 -16.31 34.13 -27.14
CA ALA A 42 -15.42 35.26 -26.84
C ALA A 42 -15.93 36.16 -25.71
N GLU A 43 -17.25 36.37 -25.64
CA GLU A 43 -17.91 37.19 -24.61
C GLU A 43 -17.64 36.69 -23.18
N ARG A 44 -17.58 35.37 -23.00
CA ARG A 44 -17.30 34.75 -21.69
C ARG A 44 -15.85 34.99 -21.29
N ILE A 45 -14.94 34.93 -22.27
CA ILE A 45 -13.52 35.23 -22.09
C ILE A 45 -13.34 36.69 -21.68
N GLU A 46 -13.93 37.63 -22.43
CA GLU A 46 -13.84 39.06 -22.13
C GLU A 46 -14.42 39.39 -20.74
N THR A 47 -15.47 38.70 -20.32
CA THR A 47 -16.06 38.88 -18.99
C THR A 47 -15.07 38.54 -17.87
N GLU A 48 -14.41 37.39 -17.95
CA GLU A 48 -13.41 36.98 -16.94
C GLU A 48 -12.13 37.84 -17.00
N VAL A 49 -11.67 38.21 -18.21
CA VAL A 49 -10.55 39.16 -18.39
C VAL A 49 -10.85 40.49 -17.70
N ASN A 50 -12.04 41.05 -17.93
CA ASN A 50 -12.44 42.33 -17.34
C ASN A 50 -12.53 42.25 -15.81
N LYS A 51 -13.07 41.16 -15.28
CA LYS A 51 -13.15 40.91 -13.84
C LYS A 51 -11.76 40.87 -13.20
N ARG A 52 -10.79 40.17 -13.81
CA ARG A 52 -9.40 40.16 -13.34
C ARG A 52 -8.76 41.54 -13.41
N LEU A 53 -8.90 42.24 -14.53
CA LEU A 53 -8.36 43.59 -14.67
C LEU A 53 -8.91 44.55 -13.60
N GLN A 54 -10.19 44.43 -13.23
CA GLN A 54 -10.77 45.21 -12.13
C GLN A 54 -10.16 44.86 -10.77
N GLN A 55 -9.88 43.58 -10.52
CA GLN A 55 -9.19 43.16 -9.29
C GLN A 55 -7.75 43.66 -9.25
N THR A 56 -7.03 43.57 -10.37
CA THR A 56 -5.67 44.09 -10.54
C THR A 56 -5.65 45.60 -10.34
N ALA A 57 -6.61 46.35 -10.90
CA ALA A 57 -6.70 47.80 -10.74
C ALA A 57 -6.78 48.26 -9.27
N ARG A 58 -7.40 47.46 -8.39
CA ARG A 58 -7.49 47.77 -6.95
C ARG A 58 -6.15 47.65 -6.23
N LYS A 59 -5.24 46.80 -6.72
CA LYS A 59 -3.97 46.46 -6.06
C LYS A 59 -2.73 47.02 -6.79
N ALA A 60 -2.86 47.37 -8.06
CA ALA A 60 -1.75 47.78 -8.91
C ALA A 60 -1.09 49.07 -8.40
N LYS A 61 0.24 49.04 -8.30
CA LYS A 61 1.08 50.21 -8.02
C LYS A 61 1.72 50.65 -9.33
N ILE A 62 1.21 51.72 -9.92
CA ILE A 62 1.74 52.28 -11.17
C ILE A 62 2.32 53.67 -10.87
N PRO A 63 3.58 53.96 -11.24
CA PRO A 63 4.16 55.29 -11.11
C PRO A 63 3.25 56.37 -11.70
N GLY A 64 2.98 57.43 -10.93
CA GLY A 64 2.09 58.53 -11.33
C GLY A 64 0.62 58.38 -10.91
N PHE A 65 0.19 57.23 -10.39
CA PHE A 65 -1.19 57.01 -9.94
C PHE A 65 -1.26 56.47 -8.51
N ARG A 66 -2.22 56.99 -7.73
CA ARG A 66 -2.53 56.42 -6.40
C ARG A 66 -3.16 55.02 -6.57
N PRO A 67 -2.79 54.02 -5.74
CA PRO A 67 -3.41 52.70 -5.76
C PRO A 67 -4.95 52.78 -5.75
N GLY A 68 -5.60 52.01 -6.62
CA GLY A 68 -7.06 52.01 -6.81
C GLY A 68 -7.65 53.18 -7.59
N LYS A 69 -6.83 54.14 -8.05
CA LYS A 69 -7.25 55.28 -8.89
C LYS A 69 -6.59 55.32 -10.28
N VAL A 70 -5.97 54.21 -10.68
CA VAL A 70 -5.45 54.06 -12.04
C VAL A 70 -6.62 53.92 -13.03
N PRO A 71 -6.65 54.68 -14.14
CA PRO A 71 -7.63 54.49 -15.20
C PRO A 71 -7.58 53.07 -15.80
N MET A 72 -8.74 52.50 -16.12
CA MET A 72 -8.85 51.13 -16.64
C MET A 72 -8.13 50.94 -17.98
N SER A 73 -8.03 51.97 -18.81
CA SER A 73 -7.26 51.94 -20.06
C SER A 73 -5.77 51.68 -19.83
N VAL A 74 -5.18 52.31 -18.81
CA VAL A 74 -3.77 52.13 -18.43
C VAL A 74 -3.54 50.75 -17.82
N ILE A 75 -4.49 50.26 -17.02
CA ILE A 75 -4.45 48.90 -16.46
C ILE A 75 -4.52 47.86 -17.57
N ARG A 76 -5.47 48.00 -18.51
CA ARG A 76 -5.62 47.10 -19.64
C ARG A 76 -4.35 47.08 -20.50
N GLN A 77 -3.79 48.24 -20.83
CA GLN A 77 -2.56 48.33 -21.62
C GLN A 77 -1.37 47.57 -20.99
N ARG A 78 -1.27 47.53 -19.65
CA ARG A 78 -0.13 46.91 -18.96
C ARG A 78 -0.37 45.47 -18.51
N TYR A 79 -1.61 45.08 -18.24
CA TYR A 79 -1.93 43.81 -17.57
C TYR A 79 -2.91 42.92 -18.34
N GLU A 80 -3.43 43.33 -19.50
CA GLU A 80 -4.41 42.54 -20.25
C GLU A 80 -3.90 41.16 -20.66
N ASP A 81 -2.67 41.07 -21.19
CA ASP A 81 -2.15 39.80 -21.70
C ASP A 81 -2.00 38.75 -20.60
N GLY A 82 -1.44 39.14 -19.44
CA GLY A 82 -1.35 38.27 -18.27
C GLY A 82 -2.72 37.90 -17.71
N ALA A 83 -3.62 38.89 -17.55
CA ALA A 83 -4.98 38.64 -17.10
C ALA A 83 -5.74 37.69 -18.05
N ARG A 84 -5.47 37.77 -19.35
CA ARG A 84 -6.07 36.88 -20.36
C ARG A 84 -5.51 35.48 -20.29
N GLN A 85 -4.20 35.30 -20.18
CA GLN A 85 -3.61 33.96 -20.01
C GLN A 85 -4.17 33.24 -18.78
N GLU A 86 -4.24 33.93 -17.64
CA GLU A 86 -4.82 33.35 -16.44
C GLU A 86 -6.33 33.08 -16.60
N ALA A 87 -7.08 34.00 -17.23
CA ALA A 87 -8.51 33.80 -17.47
C ALA A 87 -8.78 32.60 -18.38
N LEU A 88 -7.93 32.38 -19.41
CA LEU A 88 -8.03 31.24 -20.30
C LEU A 88 -7.78 29.92 -19.54
N GLY A 89 -6.76 29.86 -18.68
CA GLY A 89 -6.49 28.66 -17.87
C GLY A 89 -7.67 28.26 -16.99
N ASP A 90 -8.21 29.21 -16.22
CA ASP A 90 -9.36 28.95 -15.35
C ASP A 90 -10.63 28.63 -16.16
N LEU A 91 -10.85 29.29 -17.29
CA LEU A 91 -11.98 29.00 -18.17
C LEU A 91 -11.89 27.61 -18.77
N ILE A 92 -10.72 27.17 -19.22
CA ILE A 92 -10.51 25.80 -19.73
C ILE A 92 -10.90 24.80 -18.63
N GLN A 93 -10.39 24.96 -17.42
CA GLN A 93 -10.70 24.04 -16.32
C GLN A 93 -12.20 24.02 -15.98
N ALA A 94 -12.82 25.20 -15.86
CA ALA A 94 -14.24 25.33 -15.54
C ALA A 94 -15.14 24.77 -16.65
N THR A 95 -14.86 25.12 -17.91
CA THR A 95 -15.66 24.68 -19.06
C THR A 95 -15.49 23.20 -19.36
N PHE A 96 -14.32 22.62 -19.10
CA PHE A 96 -14.13 21.17 -19.15
C PHE A 96 -15.03 20.47 -18.13
N TYR A 97 -15.04 20.93 -16.88
CA TYR A 97 -15.91 20.34 -15.85
C TYR A 97 -17.40 20.47 -16.21
N GLU A 98 -17.82 21.65 -16.69
CA GLU A 98 -19.19 21.86 -17.18
C GLU A 98 -19.55 20.88 -18.31
N ALA A 99 -18.66 20.72 -19.30
CA ALA A 99 -18.86 19.83 -20.43
C ALA A 99 -18.92 18.35 -20.00
N VAL A 100 -18.06 17.93 -19.09
CA VAL A 100 -18.06 16.56 -18.53
C VAL A 100 -19.38 16.26 -17.81
N VAL A 101 -19.88 17.19 -17.00
CA VAL A 101 -21.16 17.05 -16.29
C VAL A 101 -22.34 17.02 -17.26
N GLU A 102 -22.36 17.91 -18.26
CA GLU A 102 -23.39 17.97 -19.30
C GLU A 102 -23.47 16.64 -20.08
N GLN A 103 -22.30 16.08 -20.43
CA GLN A 103 -22.18 14.82 -21.15
C GLN A 103 -22.27 13.58 -20.25
N LYS A 104 -22.42 13.76 -18.93
CA LYS A 104 -22.47 12.69 -17.91
C LYS A 104 -21.28 11.74 -17.98
N LEU A 105 -20.10 12.26 -18.30
CA LEU A 105 -18.87 11.48 -18.34
C LEU A 105 -18.24 11.47 -16.95
N ASN A 106 -17.52 10.38 -16.64
CA ASN A 106 -16.77 10.24 -15.39
C ASN A 106 -15.28 10.06 -15.72
N PRO A 107 -14.49 11.15 -15.78
CA PRO A 107 -13.06 11.06 -16.08
C PRO A 107 -12.30 10.30 -15.00
N ALA A 108 -11.44 9.38 -15.41
CA ALA A 108 -10.57 8.59 -14.53
C ALA A 108 -9.24 9.30 -14.20
N GLY A 109 -9.04 10.51 -14.72
CA GLY A 109 -7.83 11.30 -14.51
C GLY A 109 -7.96 12.71 -15.06
N ALA A 110 -6.90 13.51 -14.89
CA ALA A 110 -6.82 14.83 -15.48
C ALA A 110 -6.73 14.74 -17.02
N PRO A 111 -7.41 15.63 -17.77
CA PRO A 111 -7.30 15.63 -19.22
C PRO A 111 -5.97 16.22 -19.70
N ALA A 112 -5.47 15.70 -20.82
CA ALA A 112 -4.49 16.39 -21.64
C ALA A 112 -5.23 17.45 -22.49
N VAL A 113 -4.85 18.73 -22.33
CA VAL A 113 -5.52 19.84 -23.01
C VAL A 113 -4.64 20.43 -24.11
N GLU A 114 -5.18 20.52 -25.31
CA GLU A 114 -4.56 21.12 -26.49
C GLU A 114 -5.40 22.31 -26.98
N PRO A 115 -4.90 23.56 -26.84
CA PRO A 115 -5.59 24.72 -27.39
C PRO A 115 -5.50 24.75 -28.92
N LYS A 116 -6.64 24.93 -29.61
CA LYS A 116 -6.72 25.08 -31.07
C LYS A 116 -6.77 26.54 -31.52
N SER A 117 -7.58 27.36 -30.85
CA SER A 117 -7.77 28.79 -31.16
C SER A 117 -7.88 29.58 -29.86
N PHE A 118 -7.09 30.64 -29.71
CA PHE A 118 -7.12 31.53 -28.54
C PHE A 118 -6.88 33.00 -28.91
N GLU A 119 -7.18 33.37 -30.15
CA GLU A 119 -7.01 34.74 -30.63
C GLU A 119 -7.92 35.73 -29.90
N LYS A 120 -7.41 36.94 -29.65
CA LYS A 120 -8.17 38.00 -28.99
C LYS A 120 -9.43 38.36 -29.79
N GLY A 121 -10.57 38.39 -29.11
CA GLY A 121 -11.87 38.74 -29.72
C GLY A 121 -12.50 37.62 -30.55
N LYS A 122 -11.89 36.43 -30.58
CA LYS A 122 -12.47 35.22 -31.17
C LYS A 122 -12.85 34.22 -30.07
N ASP A 123 -13.65 33.24 -30.44
CA ASP A 123 -14.00 32.12 -29.58
C ASP A 123 -12.74 31.29 -29.27
N LEU A 124 -12.67 30.80 -28.04
CA LEU A 124 -11.67 29.84 -27.62
C LEU A 124 -12.13 28.46 -28.07
N GLU A 125 -11.27 27.73 -28.76
CA GLU A 125 -11.48 26.31 -29.05
C GLU A 125 -10.30 25.53 -28.49
N TYR A 126 -10.60 24.45 -27.76
CA TYR A 126 -9.58 23.52 -27.29
C TYR A 126 -10.09 22.08 -27.33
N VAL A 127 -9.15 21.15 -27.31
CA VAL A 127 -9.40 19.71 -27.23
C VAL A 127 -8.91 19.23 -25.87
N ALA A 128 -9.75 18.46 -25.17
CA ALA A 128 -9.39 17.73 -23.97
C ALA A 128 -9.44 16.23 -24.25
N THR A 129 -8.32 15.55 -24.12
CA THR A 129 -8.20 14.10 -24.23
C THR A 129 -8.07 13.49 -22.85
N PHE A 130 -8.92 12.53 -22.49
CA PHE A 130 -8.92 11.90 -21.18
C PHE A 130 -9.51 10.49 -21.25
N GLU A 131 -9.21 9.66 -20.26
CA GLU A 131 -9.88 8.37 -20.09
C GLU A 131 -11.05 8.49 -19.13
N VAL A 132 -12.10 7.72 -19.38
CA VAL A 132 -13.23 7.56 -18.46
C VAL A 132 -13.11 6.26 -17.67
N PHE A 133 -13.80 6.18 -16.53
CA PHE A 133 -13.95 4.92 -15.81
C PHE A 133 -14.62 3.87 -16.72
N PRO A 134 -14.15 2.61 -16.70
CA PRO A 134 -14.78 1.54 -17.47
C PRO A 134 -16.22 1.31 -17.00
N GLU A 135 -17.13 1.08 -17.95
CA GLU A 135 -18.50 0.64 -17.68
C GLU A 135 -18.57 -0.87 -17.92
N PHE A 136 -18.75 -1.64 -16.84
CA PHE A 136 -18.86 -3.10 -16.90
C PHE A 136 -19.81 -3.59 -15.81
N THR A 137 -20.20 -4.86 -15.89
CA THR A 137 -20.97 -5.52 -14.84
C THR A 137 -20.16 -6.70 -14.32
N VAL A 138 -19.86 -6.70 -13.01
CA VAL A 138 -19.23 -7.84 -12.35
C VAL A 138 -20.12 -9.08 -12.47
N ALA A 139 -19.54 -10.16 -12.98
CA ALA A 139 -20.20 -11.44 -13.17
C ALA A 139 -19.31 -12.59 -12.67
N GLY A 140 -19.82 -13.82 -12.80
CA GLY A 140 -19.05 -15.04 -12.50
C GLY A 140 -18.85 -15.33 -11.01
N PHE A 141 -19.66 -14.75 -10.12
CA PHE A 141 -19.55 -14.98 -8.68
C PHE A 141 -19.59 -16.48 -8.30
N ASP A 142 -20.41 -17.27 -9.00
CA ASP A 142 -20.59 -18.72 -8.84
C ASP A 142 -19.39 -19.55 -9.30
N SER A 143 -18.57 -19.01 -10.20
CA SER A 143 -17.33 -19.64 -10.64
C SER A 143 -16.17 -19.47 -9.65
N ILE A 144 -16.29 -18.54 -8.70
CA ILE A 144 -15.29 -18.30 -7.67
C ILE A 144 -15.33 -19.48 -6.69
N SER A 145 -14.22 -20.23 -6.63
CA SER A 145 -14.04 -21.33 -5.68
C SER A 145 -13.26 -20.83 -4.47
N VAL A 146 -13.82 -21.01 -3.28
CA VAL A 146 -13.21 -20.58 -2.02
C VAL A 146 -13.11 -21.77 -1.07
N GLU A 147 -11.88 -22.11 -0.69
CA GLU A 147 -11.60 -23.02 0.41
C GLU A 147 -11.56 -22.24 1.72
N ARG A 148 -12.57 -22.46 2.59
CA ARG A 148 -12.64 -21.87 3.92
C ARG A 148 -12.07 -22.85 4.94
N LEU A 149 -10.90 -22.51 5.45
CA LEU A 149 -10.26 -23.28 6.50
C LEU A 149 -11.03 -23.13 7.82
N SER A 150 -11.13 -24.22 8.57
CA SER A 150 -11.64 -24.26 9.93
C SER A 150 -10.60 -24.95 10.80
N ALA A 151 -10.23 -24.30 11.91
CA ALA A 151 -9.35 -24.87 12.91
C ALA A 151 -9.78 -24.35 14.28
N ASP A 152 -9.42 -25.09 15.31
CA ASP A 152 -9.55 -24.69 16.71
C ASP A 152 -8.16 -24.66 17.34
N VAL A 153 -7.99 -23.87 18.40
CA VAL A 153 -6.74 -23.88 19.19
C VAL A 153 -6.78 -25.07 20.14
N ALA A 154 -6.03 -26.13 19.86
CA ALA A 154 -5.94 -27.27 20.76
C ALA A 154 -5.09 -26.93 22.00
N ASP A 155 -5.24 -27.70 23.09
CA ASP A 155 -4.40 -27.54 24.29
C ASP A 155 -2.92 -27.75 23.97
N SER A 156 -2.59 -28.64 23.04
CA SER A 156 -1.22 -28.86 22.56
C SER A 156 -0.66 -27.63 21.85
N ASP A 157 -1.47 -26.91 21.06
CA ASP A 157 -1.05 -25.69 20.38
C ASP A 157 -0.75 -24.58 21.40
N LEU A 158 -1.58 -24.50 22.44
CA LEU A 158 -1.37 -23.57 23.55
C LEU A 158 -0.09 -23.90 24.31
N ASP A 159 0.16 -25.17 24.64
CA ASP A 159 1.37 -25.59 25.34
C ASP A 159 2.63 -25.28 24.50
N ASN A 160 2.59 -25.56 23.20
CA ASN A 160 3.66 -25.20 22.26
C ASN A 160 3.90 -23.68 22.23
N MET A 161 2.82 -22.88 22.17
CA MET A 161 2.93 -21.42 22.19
C MET A 161 3.55 -20.91 23.50
N LEU A 162 3.17 -21.48 24.65
CA LEU A 162 3.77 -21.13 25.94
C LEU A 162 5.26 -21.47 25.97
N GLU A 163 5.68 -22.61 25.42
CA GLU A 163 7.10 -22.93 25.30
C GLU A 163 7.84 -21.95 24.38
N VAL A 164 7.24 -21.56 23.26
CA VAL A 164 7.81 -20.54 22.35
C VAL A 164 7.99 -19.21 23.09
N LEU A 165 6.97 -18.75 23.83
CA LEU A 165 7.04 -17.52 24.63
C LEU A 165 8.14 -17.61 25.70
N ARG A 166 8.32 -18.76 26.34
CA ARG A 166 9.41 -18.98 27.31
C ARG A 166 10.78 -18.94 26.64
N LYS A 167 10.94 -19.59 25.49
CA LYS A 167 12.20 -19.60 24.71
C LYS A 167 12.57 -18.21 24.21
N GLN A 168 11.59 -17.41 23.78
CA GLN A 168 11.81 -16.01 23.37
C GLN A 168 12.26 -15.10 24.51
N ASN A 169 11.92 -15.45 25.76
CA ASN A 169 12.25 -14.70 26.96
C ASN A 169 13.29 -15.43 27.84
N VAL A 170 14.09 -16.30 27.23
CA VAL A 170 15.19 -16.98 27.92
C VAL A 170 16.17 -15.96 28.49
N ARG A 171 16.59 -16.17 29.74
CA ARG A 171 17.68 -15.42 30.35
C ARG A 171 18.93 -16.27 30.34
N PHE A 172 20.09 -15.64 30.24
CA PHE A 172 21.36 -16.35 30.28
C PHE A 172 22.08 -16.02 31.58
N GLU A 173 22.48 -17.06 32.31
CA GLU A 173 23.22 -16.94 33.57
C GLU A 173 24.61 -17.53 33.41
N VAL A 174 25.64 -16.85 33.93
CA VAL A 174 27.03 -17.31 33.82
C VAL A 174 27.17 -18.69 34.45
N ALA A 175 27.76 -19.62 33.70
CA ALA A 175 27.95 -21.00 34.12
C ALA A 175 29.44 -21.36 34.13
N ASP A 176 29.89 -22.01 35.20
CA ASP A 176 31.28 -22.48 35.34
C ASP A 176 31.43 -23.90 34.76
N ARG A 177 31.15 -24.04 33.46
CA ARG A 177 31.28 -25.28 32.70
C ARG A 177 31.66 -25.01 31.25
N ALA A 178 32.05 -26.08 30.54
CA ALA A 178 32.28 -26.00 29.10
C ALA A 178 30.96 -25.71 28.35
N ALA A 179 31.07 -24.96 27.26
CA ALA A 179 29.96 -24.56 26.40
C ALA A 179 29.26 -25.77 25.78
N GLN A 180 27.94 -25.71 25.70
CA GLN A 180 27.08 -26.70 25.07
C GLN A 180 26.19 -25.99 24.05
N ASN A 181 25.54 -26.77 23.19
CA ASN A 181 24.52 -26.22 22.31
C ASN A 181 23.44 -25.50 23.13
N GLU A 182 22.87 -24.42 22.59
CA GLU A 182 21.92 -23.50 23.26
C GLU A 182 22.51 -22.58 24.35
N ASP A 183 23.78 -22.71 24.73
CA ASP A 183 24.45 -21.72 25.61
C ASP A 183 24.73 -20.41 24.86
N GLN A 184 24.76 -19.31 25.62
CA GLN A 184 25.20 -18.00 25.12
C GLN A 184 26.67 -17.77 25.51
N LEU A 185 27.49 -17.53 24.50
CA LEU A 185 28.87 -17.10 24.67
C LEU A 185 28.99 -15.59 24.45
N ASN A 186 29.74 -14.94 25.32
CA ASN A 186 30.31 -13.63 25.01
C ASN A 186 31.68 -13.87 24.39
N ILE A 187 31.86 -13.49 23.13
CA ILE A 187 33.09 -13.74 22.38
C ILE A 187 33.68 -12.47 21.79
N ASP A 188 35.01 -12.47 21.72
CA ASP A 188 35.78 -11.62 20.85
C ASP A 188 36.31 -12.48 19.71
N PHE A 189 36.25 -12.01 18.47
CA PHE A 189 36.84 -12.76 17.37
C PHE A 189 37.55 -11.86 16.37
N VAL A 190 38.55 -12.45 15.71
CA VAL A 190 39.28 -11.85 14.58
C VAL A 190 39.43 -12.89 13.49
N GLY A 191 38.78 -12.64 12.37
CA GLY A 191 38.81 -13.44 11.15
C GLY A 191 39.85 -12.95 10.17
N LYS A 192 40.58 -13.90 9.57
CA LYS A 192 41.58 -13.66 8.53
C LYS A 192 41.33 -14.54 7.32
N VAL A 193 41.52 -13.98 6.13
CA VAL A 193 41.55 -14.72 4.85
C VAL A 193 42.94 -14.48 4.26
N ASP A 194 43.63 -15.55 3.87
CA ASP A 194 45.01 -15.48 3.34
C ASP A 194 46.00 -14.72 4.24
N GLY A 195 45.75 -14.72 5.56
CA GLY A 195 46.58 -14.04 6.57
C GLY A 195 46.24 -12.57 6.83
N GLU A 196 45.31 -11.97 6.08
CA GLU A 196 44.86 -10.59 6.25
C GLU A 196 43.47 -10.52 6.90
N VAL A 197 43.29 -9.55 7.81
CA VAL A 197 41.98 -9.29 8.43
C VAL A 197 41.08 -8.61 7.42
N PHE A 198 39.90 -9.18 7.18
CA PHE A 198 38.93 -8.62 6.25
C PHE A 198 37.90 -7.72 6.94
N ALA A 199 37.27 -6.82 6.18
CA ALA A 199 36.26 -5.89 6.70
C ALA A 199 35.04 -6.64 7.26
N GLY A 200 34.64 -6.33 8.50
CA GLY A 200 33.58 -7.05 9.21
C GLY A 200 34.02 -8.39 9.82
N GLY A 201 35.29 -8.78 9.69
CA GLY A 201 35.84 -10.02 10.22
C GLY A 201 36.21 -9.98 11.70
N SER A 202 36.07 -8.84 12.39
CA SER A 202 36.42 -8.73 13.81
C SER A 202 35.34 -8.04 14.63
N ALA A 203 35.05 -8.56 15.82
CA ALA A 203 34.15 -7.95 16.78
C ALA A 203 34.57 -8.29 18.21
N THR A 204 34.18 -7.43 19.16
CA THR A 204 34.40 -7.64 20.59
C THR A 204 33.07 -7.59 21.34
N GLY A 205 32.95 -8.36 22.42
CA GLY A 205 31.76 -8.40 23.27
C GLY A 205 30.52 -8.99 22.60
N THR A 206 30.70 -9.81 21.57
CA THR A 206 29.58 -10.33 20.77
C THR A 206 28.87 -11.45 21.54
N GLN A 207 27.56 -11.31 21.71
CA GLN A 207 26.74 -12.36 22.31
C GLN A 207 26.27 -13.34 21.24
N LEU A 208 26.69 -14.59 21.32
CA LEU A 208 26.39 -15.66 20.38
C LEU A 208 25.72 -16.82 21.12
N VAL A 209 24.49 -17.17 20.72
CA VAL A 209 23.85 -18.40 21.18
C VAL A 209 24.26 -19.53 20.25
N LEU A 210 24.84 -20.60 20.80
CA LEU A 210 25.27 -21.75 20.03
C LEU A 210 24.06 -22.53 19.48
N GLY A 211 24.12 -22.88 18.20
CA GLY A 211 23.04 -23.53 17.46
C GLY A 211 22.00 -22.56 16.89
N SER A 212 22.24 -21.25 16.97
CA SER A 212 21.32 -20.23 16.45
C SER A 212 21.41 -20.04 14.93
N GLY A 213 22.49 -20.53 14.30
CA GLY A 213 22.72 -20.42 12.87
C GLY A 213 22.93 -18.97 12.41
N ARG A 214 23.34 -18.08 13.32
CA ARG A 214 23.60 -16.67 13.02
C ARG A 214 24.98 -16.47 12.42
N MET A 215 25.90 -17.40 12.68
CA MET A 215 27.24 -17.40 12.12
C MET A 215 27.33 -18.38 10.93
N ILE A 216 28.42 -18.27 10.16
CA ILE A 216 28.68 -19.19 9.05
C ILE A 216 28.79 -20.64 9.55
N PRO A 217 28.36 -21.63 8.73
CA PRO A 217 28.43 -23.04 9.10
C PRO A 217 29.82 -23.45 9.59
N GLY A 218 29.88 -24.25 10.66
CA GLY A 218 31.12 -24.70 11.29
C GLY A 218 31.72 -23.73 12.32
N PHE A 219 31.31 -22.46 12.35
CA PHE A 219 31.80 -21.50 13.36
C PHE A 219 31.28 -21.84 14.77
N GLU A 220 29.97 -22.02 14.90
CA GLU A 220 29.33 -22.32 16.20
C GLU A 220 29.76 -23.71 16.71
N ASP A 221 29.86 -24.69 15.81
CA ASP A 221 30.27 -26.07 16.14
C ASP A 221 31.67 -26.13 16.75
N GLY A 222 32.60 -25.30 16.27
CA GLY A 222 33.97 -25.23 16.79
C GLY A 222 34.09 -24.63 18.20
N LEU A 223 33.07 -23.90 18.65
CA LEU A 223 33.01 -23.30 19.99
C LEU A 223 32.33 -24.20 21.02
N VAL A 224 31.65 -25.27 20.59
CA VAL A 224 31.09 -26.26 21.50
C VAL A 224 32.23 -26.87 22.33
N GLY A 225 32.04 -26.94 23.64
CA GLY A 225 33.01 -27.41 24.61
C GLY A 225 34.05 -26.38 25.05
N ALA A 226 34.01 -25.13 24.59
CA ALA A 226 34.93 -24.07 25.03
C ALA A 226 34.63 -23.61 26.46
N LYS A 227 35.66 -23.23 27.23
CA LYS A 227 35.50 -22.66 28.57
C LYS A 227 35.68 -21.15 28.54
N ALA A 228 35.15 -20.47 29.57
CA ALA A 228 35.42 -19.05 29.77
C ALA A 228 36.94 -18.80 29.93
N GLY A 229 37.44 -17.77 29.26
CA GLY A 229 38.86 -17.43 29.15
C GLY A 229 39.64 -18.24 28.10
N GLU A 230 39.02 -19.21 27.41
CA GLU A 230 39.68 -20.02 26.39
C GLU A 230 39.77 -19.27 25.05
N GLU A 231 40.92 -19.36 24.39
CA GLU A 231 41.12 -18.93 23.02
C GLU A 231 41.11 -20.14 22.09
N ARG A 232 40.36 -20.06 20.99
CA ARG A 232 40.28 -21.10 19.96
C ARG A 232 40.56 -20.53 18.58
N VAL A 233 41.20 -21.33 17.76
CA VAL A 233 41.37 -21.05 16.34
C VAL A 233 40.43 -21.96 15.54
N LEU A 234 39.51 -21.35 14.81
CA LEU A 234 38.51 -22.03 13.99
C LEU A 234 38.86 -21.87 12.51
N ASN A 235 38.91 -22.97 11.79
CA ASN A 235 39.09 -22.97 10.34
C ASN A 235 37.74 -23.27 9.69
N VAL A 236 37.14 -22.27 9.04
CA VAL A 236 35.81 -22.34 8.45
C VAL A 236 35.83 -21.84 7.02
N THR A 237 34.88 -22.30 6.22
CA THR A 237 34.76 -21.90 4.80
C THR A 237 33.45 -21.14 4.62
N PHE A 238 33.52 -19.99 3.98
CA PHE A 238 32.32 -19.23 3.63
C PHE A 238 31.48 -20.01 2.61
N PRO A 239 30.14 -20.01 2.74
CA PRO A 239 29.25 -20.57 1.71
C PRO A 239 29.50 -19.98 0.33
N GLU A 240 29.22 -20.73 -0.74
CA GLU A 240 29.37 -20.25 -2.12
C GLU A 240 28.38 -19.12 -2.46
N ASP A 241 27.24 -19.08 -1.78
CA ASP A 241 26.16 -18.09 -1.95
C ASP A 241 26.25 -16.91 -0.96
N TYR A 242 27.44 -16.70 -0.36
CA TYR A 242 27.64 -15.63 0.61
C TYR A 242 27.48 -14.25 -0.04
N GLN A 243 26.75 -13.34 0.64
CA GLN A 243 26.40 -12.00 0.15
C GLN A 243 27.61 -11.16 -0.27
N ASN A 244 28.77 -11.40 0.37
CA ASN A 244 30.03 -10.80 -0.03
C ASN A 244 30.79 -11.73 -0.99
N LEU A 245 30.76 -11.40 -2.27
CA LEU A 245 31.41 -12.15 -3.36
C LEU A 245 32.93 -12.30 -3.19
N GLU A 246 33.58 -11.40 -2.44
CA GLU A 246 35.02 -11.49 -2.19
C GLU A 246 35.39 -12.55 -1.14
N LEU A 247 34.42 -12.94 -0.31
CA LEU A 247 34.57 -13.94 0.75
C LEU A 247 33.93 -15.29 0.37
N ALA A 248 32.95 -15.29 -0.52
CA ALA A 248 32.23 -16.49 -0.97
C ALA A 248 33.20 -17.63 -1.37
N GLY A 249 33.00 -18.82 -0.80
CA GLY A 249 33.81 -20.02 -1.05
C GLY A 249 35.24 -20.00 -0.50
N LYS A 250 35.70 -18.91 0.14
CA LYS A 250 37.06 -18.84 0.70
C LYS A 250 37.16 -19.47 2.08
N ALA A 251 38.32 -20.05 2.37
CA ALA A 251 38.68 -20.49 3.72
C ALA A 251 39.13 -19.30 4.56
N ALA A 252 38.70 -19.27 5.82
CA ALA A 252 39.05 -18.23 6.77
C ALA A 252 39.44 -18.86 8.12
N GLU A 253 40.41 -18.24 8.76
CA GLU A 253 40.83 -18.57 10.12
C GLU A 253 40.26 -17.53 11.08
N PHE A 254 39.50 -17.97 12.08
CA PHE A 254 38.99 -17.12 13.14
C PHE A 254 39.67 -17.46 14.45
N THR A 255 40.39 -16.49 15.02
CA THR A 255 40.80 -16.55 16.43
C THR A 255 39.66 -16.02 17.27
N VAL A 256 39.08 -16.86 18.12
CA VAL A 256 37.93 -16.55 18.98
C VAL A 256 38.34 -16.69 20.43
N THR A 257 38.16 -15.63 21.21
CA THR A 257 38.33 -15.62 22.66
C THR A 257 36.96 -15.70 23.32
N VAL A 258 36.73 -16.72 24.14
CA VAL A 258 35.48 -16.89 24.88
C VAL A 258 35.59 -16.14 26.20
N ASN A 259 34.95 -14.99 26.31
CA ASN A 259 34.98 -14.16 27.51
C ASN A 259 34.16 -14.80 28.64
N THR A 260 32.92 -15.20 28.34
CA THR A 260 32.02 -15.86 29.30
C THR A 260 31.19 -16.93 28.62
N VAL A 261 30.88 -18.00 29.37
CA VAL A 261 29.88 -19.00 29.00
C VAL A 261 28.68 -18.80 29.91
N SER A 262 27.49 -18.66 29.33
CA SER A 262 26.25 -18.49 30.08
C SER A 262 25.22 -19.51 29.61
N GLU A 263 24.59 -20.20 30.55
CA GLU A 263 23.57 -21.21 30.27
C GLU A 263 22.17 -20.62 30.17
N PRO A 264 21.29 -21.18 29.32
CA PRO A 264 19.92 -20.72 29.20
C PRO A 264 19.12 -21.10 30.44
N LYS A 265 18.49 -20.09 31.05
CA LYS A 265 17.45 -20.22 32.07
C LYS A 265 16.13 -19.82 31.45
N LEU A 266 15.32 -20.82 31.13
CA LEU A 266 13.94 -20.58 30.72
C LEU A 266 13.17 -20.02 31.91
N PRO A 267 12.47 -18.88 31.75
CA PRO A 267 11.69 -18.31 32.83
C PRO A 267 10.62 -19.30 33.30
N GLU A 268 10.35 -19.30 34.60
CA GLU A 268 9.20 -20.02 35.15
C GLU A 268 7.91 -19.30 34.77
N LEU A 269 6.82 -20.05 34.57
CA LEU A 269 5.49 -19.49 34.33
C LEU A 269 4.90 -19.00 35.64
N ASN A 270 5.37 -17.85 36.11
CA ASN A 270 4.97 -17.21 37.36
C ASN A 270 4.49 -15.75 37.12
N GLU A 271 4.07 -15.07 38.19
CA GLU A 271 3.54 -13.70 38.08
C GLU A 271 4.53 -12.69 37.48
N GLU A 272 5.84 -12.87 37.70
CA GLU A 272 6.86 -11.98 37.13
C GLU A 272 6.97 -12.15 35.62
N PHE A 273 6.80 -13.38 35.11
CA PHE A 273 6.73 -13.66 33.69
C PHE A 273 5.45 -13.09 33.08
N PHE A 274 4.29 -13.32 33.70
CA PHE A 274 3.00 -12.86 33.17
C PHE A 274 2.89 -11.33 33.10
N LYS A 275 3.48 -10.61 34.06
CA LYS A 275 3.52 -9.14 34.06
C LYS A 275 4.23 -8.54 32.84
N GLN A 276 5.16 -9.26 32.21
CA GLN A 276 5.87 -8.79 31.01
C GLN A 276 4.93 -8.65 29.79
N PHE A 277 3.82 -9.39 29.79
CA PHE A 277 2.82 -9.37 28.72
C PHE A 277 1.65 -8.42 29.00
N GLY A 278 1.70 -7.65 30.09
CA GLY A 278 0.66 -6.67 30.45
C GLY A 278 -0.68 -7.31 30.84
N ILE A 279 -0.67 -8.58 31.22
CA ILE A 279 -1.89 -9.35 31.53
C ILE A 279 -2.36 -9.02 32.94
N LYS A 280 -3.65 -8.66 33.05
CA LYS A 280 -4.31 -8.29 34.31
C LYS A 280 -4.78 -9.50 35.12
N GLU A 281 -5.03 -10.62 34.43
CA GLU A 281 -5.41 -11.90 35.03
C GLU A 281 -4.24 -12.46 35.85
N THR A 282 -4.53 -13.01 37.03
CA THR A 282 -3.51 -13.58 37.92
C THR A 282 -3.41 -15.09 37.76
N GLY A 283 -2.19 -15.61 37.82
CA GLY A 283 -1.92 -17.05 37.77
C GLY A 283 -1.89 -17.66 36.36
N ILE A 284 -1.52 -18.94 36.31
CA ILE A 284 -1.25 -19.67 35.06
C ILE A 284 -2.51 -19.89 34.22
N GLU A 285 -3.67 -20.13 34.85
CA GLU A 285 -4.95 -20.29 34.14
C GLU A 285 -5.40 -19.00 33.44
N GLY A 286 -5.22 -17.86 34.13
CA GLY A 286 -5.48 -16.54 33.57
C GLY A 286 -4.57 -16.24 32.38
N PHE A 287 -3.28 -16.55 32.51
CA PHE A 287 -2.31 -16.42 31.41
C PHE A 287 -2.67 -17.31 30.21
N ARG A 288 -2.98 -18.58 30.46
CA ARG A 288 -3.42 -19.54 29.42
C ARG A 288 -4.65 -19.04 28.67
N THR A 289 -5.62 -18.48 29.39
CA THR A 289 -6.85 -17.94 28.81
C THR A 289 -6.57 -16.75 27.88
N GLU A 290 -5.72 -15.81 28.29
CA GLU A 290 -5.39 -14.65 27.47
C GLU A 290 -4.52 -15.02 26.25
N VAL A 291 -3.56 -15.94 26.42
CA VAL A 291 -2.76 -16.48 25.30
C VAL A 291 -3.67 -17.18 24.30
N ARG A 292 -4.60 -18.04 24.76
CA ARG A 292 -5.59 -18.70 23.88
C ARG A 292 -6.43 -17.68 23.12
N LYS A 293 -6.96 -16.66 23.79
CA LYS A 293 -7.75 -15.60 23.15
C LYS A 293 -6.95 -14.86 22.07
N ASN A 294 -5.66 -14.62 22.30
CA ASN A 294 -4.77 -14.03 21.31
C ASN A 294 -4.56 -14.96 20.10
N MET A 295 -4.32 -16.26 20.34
CA MET A 295 -4.20 -17.27 19.29
C MET A 295 -5.50 -17.41 18.47
N GLU A 296 -6.67 -17.39 19.12
CA GLU A 296 -7.98 -17.42 18.44
C GLU A 296 -8.22 -16.16 17.59
N ARG A 297 -7.76 -14.98 18.05
CA ARG A 297 -7.83 -13.75 17.26
C ARG A 297 -6.92 -13.85 16.03
N GLU A 298 -5.68 -14.29 16.20
CA GLU A 298 -4.74 -14.51 15.10
C GLU A 298 -5.30 -15.52 14.09
N LEU A 299 -5.83 -16.64 14.56
CA LEU A 299 -6.44 -17.67 13.74
C LEU A 299 -7.60 -17.13 12.90
N ARG A 300 -8.53 -16.39 13.53
CA ARG A 300 -9.64 -15.74 12.83
C ARG A 300 -9.15 -14.76 11.77
N GLN A 301 -8.14 -13.95 12.09
CA GLN A 301 -7.57 -12.99 11.14
C GLN A 301 -6.84 -13.69 9.97
N ALA A 302 -6.12 -14.77 10.22
CA ALA A 302 -5.43 -15.56 9.21
C ALA A 302 -6.44 -16.21 8.23
N ILE A 303 -7.47 -16.88 8.76
CA ILE A 303 -8.53 -17.49 7.95
C ILE A 303 -9.27 -16.42 7.14
N LYS A 304 -9.67 -15.30 7.79
CA LYS A 304 -10.34 -14.17 7.13
C LYS A 304 -9.50 -13.62 5.97
N SER A 305 -8.19 -13.45 6.19
CA SER A 305 -7.26 -12.98 5.16
C SER A 305 -7.13 -13.96 4.00
N LYS A 306 -7.03 -15.26 4.27
CA LYS A 306 -6.97 -16.32 3.23
C LYS A 306 -8.24 -16.36 2.38
N VAL A 307 -9.40 -16.30 3.03
CA VAL A 307 -10.70 -16.28 2.35
C VAL A 307 -10.84 -15.00 1.51
N LYS A 308 -10.52 -13.84 2.09
CA LYS A 308 -10.52 -12.56 1.40
C LYS A 308 -9.65 -12.61 0.15
N ASN A 309 -8.42 -13.09 0.24
CA ASN A 309 -7.50 -13.17 -0.89
C ASN A 309 -8.07 -14.05 -2.01
N GLN A 310 -8.61 -15.24 -1.69
CA GLN A 310 -9.24 -16.12 -2.67
C GLN A 310 -10.44 -15.44 -3.37
N VAL A 311 -11.26 -14.71 -2.63
CA VAL A 311 -12.39 -13.95 -3.18
C VAL A 311 -11.91 -12.84 -4.11
N MET A 312 -10.93 -12.04 -3.69
CA MET A 312 -10.39 -10.95 -4.52
C MET A 312 -9.71 -11.47 -5.79
N ASP A 313 -8.98 -12.59 -5.69
CA ASP A 313 -8.32 -13.22 -6.83
C ASP A 313 -9.33 -13.84 -7.79
N GLY A 314 -10.38 -14.45 -7.27
CA GLY A 314 -11.50 -14.94 -8.08
C GLY A 314 -12.25 -13.82 -8.79
N LEU A 315 -12.49 -12.69 -8.12
CA LEU A 315 -13.11 -11.50 -8.72
C LEU A 315 -12.28 -10.96 -9.89
N LEU A 316 -10.96 -10.82 -9.68
CA LEU A 316 -10.02 -10.40 -10.72
C LEU A 316 -10.02 -11.36 -11.92
N ALA A 317 -9.88 -12.66 -11.67
CA ALA A 317 -9.81 -13.66 -12.74
C ALA A 317 -11.11 -13.74 -13.57
N ALA A 318 -12.26 -13.57 -12.92
CA ALA A 318 -13.56 -13.64 -13.59
C ALA A 318 -13.92 -12.36 -14.38
N ASN A 319 -13.27 -11.22 -14.08
CA ASN A 319 -13.65 -9.91 -14.62
C ASN A 319 -12.44 -9.14 -15.17
N PRO A 320 -11.83 -9.59 -16.28
CA PRO A 320 -10.75 -8.85 -16.92
C PRO A 320 -11.28 -7.51 -17.46
N ILE A 321 -10.69 -6.41 -17.03
CA ILE A 321 -11.08 -5.06 -17.48
C ILE A 321 -9.88 -4.25 -17.97
N GLU A 322 -10.15 -3.30 -18.87
CA GLU A 322 -9.16 -2.29 -19.21
C GLU A 322 -9.04 -1.29 -18.06
N VAL A 323 -7.79 -1.00 -17.68
CA VAL A 323 -7.47 -0.06 -16.61
C VAL A 323 -7.08 1.29 -17.24
N PRO A 324 -7.70 2.41 -16.82
CA PRO A 324 -7.26 3.74 -17.23
C PRO A 324 -5.78 3.96 -16.85
N LYS A 325 -4.97 4.37 -17.82
CA LYS A 325 -3.55 4.70 -17.68
C LYS A 325 -3.32 5.74 -16.59
N ALA A 326 -4.18 6.75 -16.49
CA ALA A 326 -4.06 7.77 -15.46
C ALA A 326 -4.16 7.18 -14.03
N LEU A 327 -5.03 6.19 -13.81
CA LEU A 327 -5.13 5.50 -12.53
C LEU A 327 -3.92 4.60 -12.28
N LEU A 328 -3.45 3.91 -13.32
CA LEU A 328 -2.26 3.06 -13.25
C LEU A 328 -1.02 3.88 -12.88
N GLU A 329 -0.77 5.01 -13.56
CA GLU A 329 0.35 5.90 -13.30
C GLU A 329 0.31 6.46 -11.88
N ASN A 330 -0.87 6.87 -11.40
CA ASN A 330 -1.04 7.33 -10.02
C ASN A 330 -0.71 6.23 -9.01
N GLU A 331 -1.12 4.99 -9.27
CA GLU A 331 -0.84 3.86 -8.40
C GLU A 331 0.65 3.47 -8.40
N VAL A 332 1.30 3.47 -9.57
CA VAL A 332 2.74 3.25 -9.70
C VAL A 332 3.50 4.30 -8.89
N ASN A 333 3.13 5.57 -9.00
CA ASN A 333 3.75 6.64 -8.22
C ASN A 333 3.55 6.46 -6.71
N ARG A 334 2.35 6.02 -6.29
CA ARG A 334 2.08 5.69 -4.88
C ARG A 334 2.97 4.56 -4.38
N LEU A 335 3.12 3.50 -5.16
CA LEU A 335 3.99 2.36 -4.84
C LEU A 335 5.47 2.76 -4.74
N ARG A 336 5.95 3.63 -5.64
CA ARG A 336 7.33 4.17 -5.59
C ARG A 336 7.58 4.96 -4.32
N VAL A 337 6.64 5.82 -3.93
CA VAL A 337 6.72 6.58 -2.67
C VAL A 337 6.77 5.61 -1.47
N GLN A 338 5.91 4.59 -1.46
CA GLN A 338 5.87 3.59 -0.39
C GLN A 338 7.20 2.80 -0.31
N ALA A 339 7.76 2.38 -1.44
CA ALA A 339 9.03 1.67 -1.48
C ALA A 339 10.18 2.53 -0.93
N VAL A 340 10.27 3.80 -1.33
CA VAL A 340 11.28 4.74 -0.81
C VAL A 340 11.20 4.89 0.70
N GLN A 341 9.99 4.97 1.26
CA GLN A 341 9.80 5.06 2.71
C GLN A 341 10.31 3.80 3.44
N GLN A 342 10.11 2.62 2.85
CA GLN A 342 10.62 1.35 3.39
C GLN A 342 12.15 1.25 3.33
N PHE A 343 12.79 1.81 2.30
CA PHE A 343 14.26 1.84 2.14
C PHE A 343 14.95 3.01 2.88
N GLY A 344 14.24 3.74 3.74
CA GLY A 344 14.83 4.78 4.57
C GLY A 344 15.04 6.14 3.87
N GLY A 345 14.38 6.39 2.72
CA GLY A 345 14.22 7.74 2.17
C GLY A 345 15.42 8.34 1.42
N ASN A 346 16.51 7.61 1.23
CA ASN A 346 17.73 8.13 0.57
C ASN A 346 17.62 8.21 -0.97
N ILE A 347 16.57 7.66 -1.56
CA ILE A 347 16.33 7.61 -3.01
C ILE A 347 15.06 8.41 -3.31
N LYS A 348 15.04 9.20 -4.39
CA LYS A 348 13.80 9.86 -4.82
C LYS A 348 12.87 8.84 -5.48
N PRO A 349 11.54 8.90 -5.27
CA PRO A 349 10.59 7.97 -5.90
C PRO A 349 10.80 7.88 -7.41
N ASP A 350 11.04 9.02 -8.06
CA ASP A 350 11.26 9.13 -9.51
C ASP A 350 12.50 8.41 -10.06
N GLN A 351 13.38 7.88 -9.20
CA GLN A 351 14.56 7.13 -9.58
C GLN A 351 14.32 5.62 -9.63
N LEU A 352 13.24 5.11 -9.04
CA LEU A 352 12.91 3.68 -9.08
C LEU A 352 12.20 3.35 -10.40
N PRO A 353 12.65 2.41 -11.24
CA PRO A 353 11.98 2.11 -12.51
C PRO A 353 10.47 1.82 -12.32
N ALA A 354 9.62 2.39 -13.17
CA ALA A 354 8.16 2.26 -13.06
C ALA A 354 7.72 0.81 -13.30
N GLU A 355 8.43 0.12 -14.19
CA GLU A 355 8.23 -1.26 -14.63
C GLU A 355 8.26 -2.25 -13.45
N LEU A 356 8.98 -1.92 -12.37
CA LEU A 356 9.03 -2.73 -11.15
C LEU A 356 7.68 -2.77 -10.41
N PHE A 357 6.80 -1.80 -10.66
CA PHE A 357 5.55 -1.61 -9.94
C PHE A 357 4.31 -1.76 -10.83
N GLU A 358 4.46 -1.79 -12.16
CA GLU A 358 3.35 -1.79 -13.11
C GLU A 358 2.37 -2.96 -12.89
N GLU A 359 2.86 -4.19 -12.78
CA GLU A 359 2.02 -5.37 -12.55
C GLU A 359 1.24 -5.28 -11.23
N GLN A 360 1.92 -4.88 -10.15
CA GLN A 360 1.28 -4.70 -8.84
C GLN A 360 0.25 -3.55 -8.87
N ALA A 361 0.59 -2.44 -9.53
CA ALA A 361 -0.27 -1.29 -9.67
C ALA A 361 -1.52 -1.63 -10.47
N LYS A 362 -1.35 -2.32 -11.61
CA LYS A 362 -2.43 -2.78 -12.47
C LYS A 362 -3.39 -3.66 -11.70
N ARG A 363 -2.89 -4.69 -10.99
CA ARG A 363 -3.72 -5.57 -10.17
C ARG A 363 -4.50 -4.80 -9.09
N ARG A 364 -3.88 -3.81 -8.44
CA ARG A 364 -4.55 -2.99 -7.41
C ARG A 364 -5.64 -2.10 -7.97
N VAL A 365 -5.38 -1.44 -9.10
CA VAL A 365 -6.37 -0.57 -9.75
C VAL A 365 -7.53 -1.39 -10.30
N GLU A 366 -7.22 -2.51 -10.96
CA GLU A 366 -8.22 -3.44 -11.49
C GLU A 366 -9.14 -3.96 -10.38
N LEU A 367 -8.56 -4.45 -9.29
CA LEU A 367 -9.33 -4.92 -8.14
C LEU A 367 -10.18 -3.80 -7.52
N GLY A 368 -9.61 -2.60 -7.37
CA GLY A 368 -10.33 -1.46 -6.83
C GLY A 368 -11.56 -1.07 -7.67
N LEU A 369 -11.44 -1.11 -8.99
CA LEU A 369 -12.55 -0.86 -9.92
C LEU A 369 -13.62 -1.95 -9.83
N ILE A 370 -13.22 -3.23 -9.79
CA ILE A 370 -14.15 -4.36 -9.65
C ILE A 370 -14.90 -4.27 -8.32
N VAL A 371 -14.19 -4.06 -7.20
CA VAL A 371 -14.79 -3.92 -5.87
C VAL A 371 -15.76 -2.74 -5.82
N ALA A 372 -15.38 -1.59 -6.38
CA ALA A 372 -16.26 -0.43 -6.45
C ALA A 372 -17.54 -0.71 -7.27
N GLU A 373 -17.43 -1.46 -8.37
CA GLU A 373 -18.58 -1.87 -9.16
C GLU A 373 -19.44 -2.91 -8.41
N VAL A 374 -18.87 -3.85 -7.64
CA VAL A 374 -19.64 -4.73 -6.74
C VAL A 374 -20.43 -3.91 -5.72
N VAL A 375 -19.79 -2.94 -5.06
CA VAL A 375 -20.44 -2.04 -4.10
C VAL A 375 -21.64 -1.35 -4.75
N LYS A 376 -21.45 -0.81 -5.96
CA LYS A 376 -22.50 -0.12 -6.71
C LYS A 376 -23.63 -1.06 -7.14
N GLN A 377 -23.32 -2.25 -7.63
CA GLN A 377 -24.31 -3.22 -8.10
C GLN A 377 -25.24 -3.73 -7.00
N PHE A 378 -24.70 -3.91 -5.81
CA PHE A 378 -25.46 -4.41 -4.66
C PHE A 378 -25.92 -3.30 -3.69
N ASP A 379 -25.73 -2.02 -4.06
CA ASP A 379 -26.00 -0.84 -3.21
C ASP A 379 -25.43 -1.00 -1.79
N LEU A 380 -24.19 -1.51 -1.70
CA LEU A 380 -23.53 -1.74 -0.42
C LEU A 380 -23.17 -0.42 0.23
N LYS A 381 -23.45 -0.32 1.53
CA LYS A 381 -23.09 0.83 2.38
C LYS A 381 -22.34 0.30 3.60
N PRO A 382 -21.31 1.03 4.07
CA PRO A 382 -20.61 0.65 5.30
C PRO A 382 -21.61 0.48 6.44
N ASP A 383 -21.60 -0.69 7.06
CA ASP A 383 -22.42 -0.96 8.24
C ASP A 383 -21.85 -0.22 9.46
N ASP A 384 -22.61 0.75 9.98
CA ASP A 384 -22.18 1.59 11.11
C ASP A 384 -21.91 0.79 12.41
N ALA A 385 -22.59 -0.34 12.61
CA ALA A 385 -22.35 -1.21 13.75
C ALA A 385 -21.03 -1.96 13.61
N ARG A 386 -20.74 -2.49 12.42
CA ARG A 386 -19.43 -3.11 12.11
C ARG A 386 -18.29 -2.11 12.18
N VAL A 387 -18.49 -0.87 11.71
CA VAL A 387 -17.50 0.21 11.85
C VAL A 387 -17.18 0.47 13.31
N ARG A 388 -18.21 0.54 14.17
CA ARG A 388 -18.02 0.73 15.61
C ARG A 388 -17.28 -0.44 16.25
N GLU A 389 -17.65 -1.68 15.91
CA GLU A 389 -17.01 -2.88 16.42
C GLU A 389 -15.53 -2.94 16.03
N MET A 390 -15.21 -2.65 14.77
CA MET A 390 -13.83 -2.57 14.28
C MET A 390 -13.01 -1.53 15.04
N ILE A 391 -13.55 -0.32 15.24
CA ILE A 391 -12.84 0.74 16.00
C ILE A 391 -12.60 0.28 17.45
N GLN A 392 -13.58 -0.39 18.07
CA GLN A 392 -13.44 -0.92 19.43
C GLN A 392 -12.37 -2.01 19.50
N GLU A 393 -12.33 -2.92 18.52
CA GLU A 393 -11.31 -3.96 18.42
C GLU A 393 -9.90 -3.34 18.26
N MET A 394 -9.74 -2.40 17.33
CA MET A 394 -8.47 -1.69 17.10
C MET A 394 -8.02 -0.93 18.35
N ALA A 395 -8.94 -0.29 19.07
CA ALA A 395 -8.65 0.44 20.30
C ALA A 395 -8.31 -0.48 21.48
N SER A 396 -8.82 -1.72 21.50
CA SER A 396 -8.67 -2.63 22.64
C SER A 396 -7.22 -3.02 22.96
N ALA A 397 -6.33 -2.91 21.98
CA ALA A 397 -4.89 -3.17 22.15
C ALA A 397 -4.16 -2.04 22.90
N TYR A 398 -4.79 -0.88 23.09
CA TYR A 398 -4.17 0.29 23.73
C TYR A 398 -4.52 0.37 25.22
N GLN A 399 -3.64 1.03 25.99
CA GLN A 399 -3.86 1.26 27.43
C GLN A 399 -5.09 2.13 27.72
N GLU A 400 -5.39 3.09 26.84
CA GLU A 400 -6.50 4.04 26.96
C GLU A 400 -7.44 3.93 25.74
N PRO A 401 -8.24 2.85 25.63
CA PRO A 401 -9.03 2.57 24.44
C PRO A 401 -10.05 3.68 24.13
N GLU A 402 -10.64 4.30 25.16
CA GLU A 402 -11.64 5.36 24.98
C GLU A 402 -11.08 6.60 24.26
N GLN A 403 -9.81 6.95 24.51
CA GLN A 403 -9.16 8.07 23.83
C GLN A 403 -8.90 7.75 22.36
N VAL A 404 -8.51 6.51 22.05
CA VAL A 404 -8.31 6.03 20.67
C VAL A 404 -9.62 6.06 19.91
N VAL A 405 -10.70 5.53 20.48
CA VAL A 405 -12.04 5.59 19.90
C VAL A 405 -12.45 7.03 19.61
N ALA A 406 -12.30 7.93 20.59
CA ALA A 406 -12.64 9.35 20.42
C ALA A 406 -11.78 10.05 19.35
N TRP A 407 -10.53 9.63 19.16
CA TRP A 407 -9.65 10.14 18.12
C TRP A 407 -10.16 9.77 16.72
N TYR A 408 -10.54 8.50 16.50
CA TYR A 408 -11.15 8.07 15.24
C TYR A 408 -12.39 8.91 14.93
N TYR A 409 -13.34 9.04 15.86
CA TYR A 409 -14.57 9.80 15.63
C TYR A 409 -14.37 11.31 15.38
N LYS A 410 -13.23 11.89 15.80
CA LYS A 410 -12.89 13.29 15.51
C LYS A 410 -12.17 13.47 14.17
N ASN A 411 -11.68 12.39 13.58
CA ASN A 411 -10.88 12.42 12.36
C ASN A 411 -11.64 11.75 11.21
N GLU A 412 -12.25 12.56 10.34
CA GLU A 412 -13.07 12.08 9.23
C GLU A 412 -12.27 11.20 8.24
N GLN A 413 -10.99 11.50 8.02
CA GLN A 413 -10.13 10.69 7.17
C GLN A 413 -10.00 9.27 7.73
N GLN A 414 -9.71 9.15 9.03
CA GLN A 414 -9.54 7.88 9.72
C GLN A 414 -10.85 7.08 9.79
N MET A 415 -11.97 7.76 9.99
CA MET A 415 -13.30 7.14 9.88
C MET A 415 -13.55 6.57 8.49
N ASN A 416 -13.15 7.28 7.44
CA ASN A 416 -13.34 6.82 6.06
C ASN A 416 -12.43 5.62 5.73
N GLU A 417 -11.23 5.54 6.30
CA GLU A 417 -10.37 4.37 6.20
C GLU A 417 -11.05 3.14 6.82
N VAL A 418 -11.58 3.24 8.04
CA VAL A 418 -12.30 2.12 8.69
C VAL A 418 -13.57 1.74 7.92
N ARG A 419 -14.35 2.72 7.47
CA ARG A 419 -15.54 2.47 6.62
C ARG A 419 -15.19 1.74 5.34
N SER A 420 -14.04 2.05 4.73
CA SER A 420 -13.58 1.38 3.52
C SER A 420 -13.24 -0.09 3.78
N VAL A 421 -12.57 -0.38 4.91
CA VAL A 421 -12.28 -1.76 5.34
C VAL A 421 -13.58 -2.54 5.59
N VAL A 422 -14.54 -1.95 6.30
CA VAL A 422 -15.83 -2.61 6.56
C VAL A 422 -16.61 -2.85 5.27
N LEU A 423 -16.60 -1.90 4.35
CA LEU A 423 -17.26 -2.05 3.06
C LEU A 423 -16.60 -3.16 2.23
N GLU A 424 -15.27 -3.25 2.25
CA GLU A 424 -14.53 -4.33 1.60
C GLU A 424 -14.88 -5.71 2.20
N GLU A 425 -15.03 -5.80 3.53
CA GLU A 425 -15.50 -7.03 4.18
C GLU A 425 -16.93 -7.39 3.78
N GLN A 426 -17.82 -6.41 3.66
CA GLN A 426 -19.19 -6.63 3.16
C GLN A 426 -19.20 -7.09 1.70
N VAL A 427 -18.27 -6.61 0.87
CA VAL A 427 -18.08 -7.12 -0.50
C VAL A 427 -17.68 -8.60 -0.47
N VAL A 428 -16.70 -8.97 0.36
CA VAL A 428 -16.30 -10.37 0.53
C VAL A 428 -17.49 -11.23 0.97
N ASP A 429 -18.23 -10.81 2.00
CA ASP A 429 -19.41 -11.52 2.48
C ASP A 429 -20.47 -11.69 1.38
N THR A 430 -20.70 -10.66 0.56
CA THR A 430 -21.65 -10.69 -0.55
C THR A 430 -21.23 -11.68 -1.64
N VAL A 431 -19.93 -11.73 -1.95
CA VAL A 431 -19.40 -12.68 -2.93
C VAL A 431 -19.46 -14.11 -2.40
N LEU A 432 -19.11 -14.33 -1.13
CA LEU A 432 -19.17 -15.65 -0.49
C LEU A 432 -20.57 -16.27 -0.49
N GLN A 433 -21.62 -15.45 -0.40
CA GLN A 433 -23.02 -15.93 -0.52
C GLN A 433 -23.36 -16.48 -1.91
N LYS A 434 -22.55 -16.17 -2.92
CA LYS A 434 -22.77 -16.54 -4.33
C LYS A 434 -21.69 -17.49 -4.86
N ALA A 435 -20.53 -17.54 -4.21
CA ALA A 435 -19.39 -18.36 -4.57
C ALA A 435 -19.56 -19.84 -4.18
N SER A 436 -18.73 -20.69 -4.79
CA SER A 436 -18.61 -22.10 -4.40
C SER A 436 -17.67 -22.22 -3.21
N VAL A 437 -18.22 -22.31 -2.00
CA VAL A 437 -17.44 -22.41 -0.76
C VAL A 437 -17.33 -23.86 -0.29
N THR A 438 -16.11 -24.33 -0.02
CA THR A 438 -15.83 -25.63 0.58
C THR A 438 -15.12 -25.46 1.91
N ASP A 439 -15.62 -26.13 2.95
CA ASP A 439 -15.02 -26.11 4.29
C ASP A 439 -13.98 -27.21 4.44
N LYS A 440 -12.79 -26.86 4.94
CA LYS A 440 -11.71 -27.81 5.21
C LYS A 440 -11.18 -27.65 6.63
N SER A 441 -11.26 -28.72 7.41
CA SER A 441 -10.69 -28.75 8.76
C SER A 441 -9.18 -28.98 8.69
N VAL A 442 -8.41 -28.14 9.38
CA VAL A 442 -6.94 -28.17 9.41
C VAL A 442 -6.42 -27.91 10.82
N SER A 443 -5.12 -28.09 11.04
CA SER A 443 -4.46 -27.71 12.31
C SER A 443 -4.36 -26.19 12.46
N TYR A 444 -4.18 -25.71 13.70
CA TYR A 444 -3.90 -24.28 13.96
C TYR A 444 -2.69 -23.81 13.14
N GLU A 445 -1.58 -24.58 13.15
CA GLU A 445 -0.35 -24.24 12.42
C GLU A 445 -0.59 -24.10 10.91
N GLU A 446 -1.33 -25.02 10.29
CA GLU A 446 -1.67 -24.94 8.85
C GLU A 446 -2.58 -23.73 8.56
N ALA A 447 -3.51 -23.42 9.46
CA ALA A 447 -4.42 -22.30 9.31
C ALA A 447 -3.70 -20.94 9.41
N VAL A 448 -2.75 -20.77 10.33
CA VAL A 448 -2.00 -19.52 10.51
C VAL A 448 -0.79 -19.37 9.59
N LYS A 449 -0.31 -20.47 8.98
CA LYS A 449 0.81 -20.41 8.03
C LYS A 449 0.52 -19.40 6.91
N PRO A 450 1.41 -18.43 6.64
CA PRO A 450 1.26 -17.48 5.54
C PRO A 450 1.05 -18.20 4.21
N VAL A 451 0.19 -17.66 3.35
CA VAL A 451 0.07 -18.15 1.97
C VAL A 451 1.38 -17.82 1.26
N GLU A 452 2.11 -18.84 0.82
CA GLU A 452 3.30 -18.63 0.00
C GLU A 452 2.89 -17.86 -1.26
N ALA A 453 3.61 -16.77 -1.57
CA ALA A 453 3.38 -16.06 -2.82
C ALA A 453 3.56 -17.06 -3.98
N PRO A 454 2.71 -17.01 -5.03
CA PRO A 454 2.93 -17.85 -6.19
C PRO A 454 4.35 -17.58 -6.68
N LYS A 455 5.16 -18.64 -6.78
CA LYS A 455 6.49 -18.55 -7.39
C LYS A 455 6.27 -17.96 -8.78
N ALA A 456 6.91 -16.83 -9.07
CA ALA A 456 7.00 -16.35 -10.43
C ALA A 456 7.80 -17.41 -11.20
N ASP A 457 7.14 -18.11 -12.12
CA ASP A 457 7.78 -18.99 -13.09
C ASP A 457 8.56 -18.18 -14.13
#